data_AF-A0A7S0ABT5-F1
#
_entry.id   AF-A0A7S0ABT5-F1
#
_cell.length_a   1.000
_cell.length_b   1.000
_cell.length_c   1.000
_cell.angle_alpha   90.00
_cell.angle_beta   90.00
_cell.angle_gamma   90.00
#
_symmetry.space_group_name_H-M   'P 1'
#
loop_
_entity.id
_entity.type
_entity.pdbx_description
1 polymer ?
#
loop_
_entity_poly.entity_id
_entity_poly.type
_entity_poly.pdbx_seq_one_letter_code
_entity_poly.pdbx_strand_id
1 'polypeptide(L)'
;TLILSNSAFSPVITLPEYIIGPTELKSCGGLRKKFLCLTELDTSSYGGKVSVLGKLSETIIAPSIFGVGERNMLSIFFRTEQEVGTIDKVETELWVDAPSEFDFGQYCVASQLPDTYYIPEGRGTERLPAGDLIVCTGALTSPEQLTYNRAKIRTNGRLLRETLYGFRLEVLNAQRYIRSQLDAWRIWTYTVDGAGVDGTFETPGFNEKAPTGPDTSFGIYLKSMPPSSFQVSFADLRPSVDGTPPTEITFLPIIVSVPMSRAVRILAPAGYIW
;
A
#
# COMPACT_ATOMS: atom_id res chain seq x y z
N THR A 1 -46.63 13.20 37.69
CA THR A 1 -46.81 11.96 36.92
C THR A 1 -45.55 11.71 36.09
N LEU A 2 -44.78 10.66 36.43
CA LEU A 2 -43.59 10.04 35.77
C LEU A 2 -42.48 11.01 35.27
N ILE A 3 -41.28 11.18 35.87
CA ILE A 3 -40.10 10.33 36.19
C ILE A 3 -39.51 9.52 35.01
N LEU A 4 -38.29 9.89 34.58
CA LEU A 4 -37.00 9.14 34.48
C LEU A 4 -36.00 10.05 33.70
N SER A 5 -35.06 10.77 34.34
CA SER A 5 -33.67 10.39 34.74
C SER A 5 -32.83 9.77 33.59
N ASN A 6 -31.56 10.08 33.32
CA ASN A 6 -30.53 10.80 34.08
C ASN A 6 -29.39 11.23 33.14
N SER A 7 -28.67 12.26 33.60
CA SER A 7 -27.46 12.88 33.08
C SER A 7 -26.21 11.99 33.02
N ALA A 8 -25.33 12.33 32.06
CA ALA A 8 -23.85 12.42 32.08
C ALA A 8 -23.01 11.31 32.75
N PHE A 9 -21.90 10.92 32.11
CA PHE A 9 -20.56 10.89 32.75
C PHE A 9 -19.47 10.49 31.75
N SER A 10 -18.39 11.28 31.71
CA SER A 10 -17.06 10.85 31.30
C SER A 10 -16.31 10.45 32.58
N PRO A 11 -15.47 9.41 32.56
CA PRO A 11 -14.14 9.64 33.12
C PRO A 11 -13.01 8.99 32.31
N VAL A 12 -11.89 9.71 32.25
CA VAL A 12 -10.55 9.18 31.99
C VAL A 12 -10.27 8.09 33.03
N ILE A 13 -10.06 6.86 32.57
CA ILE A 13 -9.60 5.75 33.40
C ILE A 13 -8.07 5.77 33.38
N THR A 14 -7.45 6.30 34.44
CA THR A 14 -6.07 5.97 34.79
C THR A 14 -6.05 4.52 35.28
N LEU A 15 -5.42 3.63 34.51
CA LEU A 15 -5.18 2.26 34.94
C LEU A 15 -4.10 2.28 36.04
N PRO A 16 -4.32 1.65 37.21
CA PRO A 16 -3.26 1.50 38.20
C PRO A 16 -2.14 0.63 37.61
N GLU A 17 -0.88 1.03 37.82
CA GLU A 17 0.26 0.14 37.61
C GLU A 17 0.13 -1.06 38.53
N TYR A 18 -0.27 -2.19 37.96
CA TYR A 18 -0.38 -3.46 38.66
C TYR A 18 0.96 -4.18 38.53
N ILE A 19 1.75 -4.17 39.59
CA ILE A 19 2.98 -4.95 39.69
C ILE A 19 2.56 -6.41 39.94
N ILE A 20 2.71 -7.25 38.91
CA ILE A 20 2.38 -8.67 38.97
C ILE A 20 3.35 -9.37 39.93
N GLY A 21 2.81 -10.03 40.96
CA GLY A 21 3.61 -10.79 41.91
C GLY A 21 4.22 -12.05 41.28
N PRO A 22 5.37 -12.55 41.76
CA PRO A 22 6.07 -13.72 41.20
C PRO A 22 5.25 -15.03 41.25
N THR A 23 4.18 -15.08 42.03
CA THR A 23 3.22 -16.19 42.10
C THR A 23 2.14 -16.14 41.03
N GLU A 24 1.76 -14.96 40.52
CA GLU A 24 0.78 -14.81 39.44
C GLU A 24 1.39 -15.09 38.04
N LEU A 25 2.72 -15.00 37.92
CA LEU A 25 3.48 -15.45 36.75
C LEU A 25 3.40 -16.97 36.50
N LYS A 26 2.91 -17.75 37.46
CA LYS A 26 2.94 -19.22 37.42
C LYS A 26 1.62 -19.89 37.03
N SER A 27 0.53 -19.15 36.83
CA SER A 27 -0.73 -19.78 36.41
C SER A 27 -1.49 -18.97 35.35
N CYS A 28 -1.86 -19.65 34.26
CA CYS A 28 -2.63 -19.08 33.16
C CYS A 28 -4.05 -18.63 33.53
N GLY A 29 -4.53 -18.96 34.74
CA GLY A 29 -5.88 -18.60 35.19
C GLY A 29 -6.10 -17.08 35.29
N GLY A 30 -5.07 -16.32 35.69
CA GLY A 30 -5.16 -14.87 35.86
C GLY A 30 -4.94 -14.06 34.58
N LEU A 31 -4.17 -14.58 33.63
CA LEU A 31 -3.69 -13.85 32.45
C LEU A 31 -4.66 -13.87 31.25
N ARG A 32 -5.69 -14.75 31.27
CA ARG A 32 -6.68 -14.92 30.18
C ARG A 32 -7.51 -13.68 29.84
N LYS A 33 -7.51 -12.63 30.68
CA LYS A 33 -8.28 -11.41 30.40
C LYS A 33 -7.53 -10.40 29.50
N LYS A 34 -6.22 -10.54 29.28
CA LYS A 34 -5.45 -9.60 28.45
C LYS A 34 -4.35 -10.19 27.57
N PHE A 35 -3.92 -11.44 27.78
CA PHE A 35 -2.91 -12.07 26.93
C PHE A 35 -3.22 -13.55 26.66
N LEU A 36 -2.81 -14.03 25.48
CA LEU A 36 -2.79 -15.46 25.16
C LEU A 36 -1.74 -16.15 26.02
N CYS A 37 -2.16 -17.19 26.73
CA CYS A 37 -1.35 -17.86 27.74
C CYS A 37 -1.34 -19.36 27.39
N LEU A 38 -0.18 -19.85 26.95
CA LEU A 38 0.06 -21.24 26.55
C LEU A 38 0.65 -21.99 27.75
N THR A 39 -0.18 -22.64 28.56
CA THR A 39 0.29 -23.66 29.51
C THR A 39 -0.08 -25.03 29.02
N GLU A 40 0.91 -25.92 29.13
CA GLU A 40 0.89 -27.37 28.84
C GLU A 40 1.20 -27.72 27.38
N LEU A 41 2.50 -27.78 27.04
CA LEU A 41 2.93 -28.49 25.84
C LEU A 41 4.17 -29.35 26.13
N ASP A 42 3.93 -30.66 26.05
CA ASP A 42 4.90 -31.71 25.82
C ASP A 42 5.82 -31.35 24.64
N THR A 43 7.13 -31.55 24.83
CA THR A 43 8.22 -31.14 23.93
C THR A 43 8.23 -31.82 22.56
N SER A 44 7.21 -32.64 22.25
CA SER A 44 7.14 -33.48 21.05
C SER A 44 6.18 -32.96 19.96
N SER A 45 5.45 -31.88 20.19
CA SER A 45 4.43 -31.37 19.24
C SER A 45 4.51 -29.85 19.09
N TYR A 46 5.54 -29.36 18.40
CA TYR A 46 5.51 -28.01 17.82
C TYR A 46 4.52 -28.00 16.65
N GLY A 47 3.34 -27.45 16.87
CA GLY A 47 2.52 -26.89 15.79
C GLY A 47 3.26 -25.69 15.18
N GLY A 48 3.36 -25.65 13.85
CA GLY A 48 4.11 -24.64 13.11
C GLY A 48 3.83 -23.21 13.58
N LYS A 49 4.91 -22.44 13.69
CA LYS A 49 4.95 -20.99 13.96
C LYS A 49 3.69 -20.29 13.44
N VAL A 50 2.83 -19.80 14.33
CA VAL A 50 1.83 -18.80 13.97
C VAL A 50 2.60 -17.48 13.83
N SER A 51 3.16 -17.23 12.64
CA SER A 51 3.65 -15.92 12.26
C SER A 51 2.43 -15.01 12.14
N VAL A 52 2.30 -14.04 13.04
CA VAL A 52 1.39 -12.92 12.80
C VAL A 52 2.13 -12.05 11.79
N LEU A 53 1.75 -12.16 10.51
CA LEU A 53 2.22 -11.24 9.48
C LEU A 53 1.99 -9.81 9.95
N GLY A 54 3.04 -8.99 9.94
CA GLY A 54 2.93 -7.55 10.13
C GLY A 54 2.16 -6.91 8.98
N LYS A 55 1.76 -5.65 9.16
CA LYS A 55 1.03 -4.91 8.13
C LYS A 55 1.99 -3.99 7.39
N LEU A 56 1.78 -3.79 6.09
CA LEU A 56 2.37 -2.66 5.39
C LEU A 56 1.48 -1.43 5.58
N SER A 57 2.09 -0.32 6.00
CA SER A 57 1.43 0.98 6.16
C SER A 57 1.82 1.93 5.04
N GLU A 58 1.08 3.05 4.88
CA GLU A 58 1.38 4.10 3.89
C GLU A 58 1.58 3.53 2.47
N THR A 59 0.71 2.59 2.07
CA THR A 59 0.83 1.89 0.78
C THR A 59 0.11 2.61 -0.33
N ILE A 60 0.86 3.01 -1.36
CA ILE A 60 0.36 3.78 -2.49
C ILE A 60 0.86 3.15 -3.79
N ILE A 61 -0.03 3.04 -4.78
CA ILE A 61 0.35 2.72 -6.16
C ILE A 61 -0.15 3.84 -7.06
N ALA A 62 0.78 4.52 -7.72
CA ALA A 62 0.51 5.61 -8.64
C ALA A 62 0.84 5.20 -10.09
N PRO A 63 -0.18 4.91 -10.93
CA PRO A 63 -0.02 4.68 -12.36
C PRO A 63 0.44 5.92 -13.12
N SER A 64 1.21 5.71 -14.18
CA SER A 64 1.51 6.75 -15.18
C SER A 64 0.47 6.81 -16.30
N ILE A 65 -0.22 5.70 -16.58
CA ILE A 65 -1.25 5.60 -17.61
C ILE A 65 -2.34 4.61 -17.21
N PHE A 66 -3.58 4.95 -17.51
CA PHE A 66 -4.76 4.16 -17.13
C PHE A 66 -5.40 3.43 -18.32
N GLY A 67 -4.86 3.56 -19.53
CA GLY A 67 -5.46 2.98 -20.74
C GLY A 67 -5.43 1.47 -20.75
N VAL A 68 -6.48 0.87 -21.31
CA VAL A 68 -6.58 -0.57 -21.56
C VAL A 68 -5.44 -1.07 -22.46
N GLY A 69 -4.80 -2.18 -22.09
CA GLY A 69 -3.72 -2.79 -22.87
C GLY A 69 -2.45 -1.93 -23.04
N GLU A 70 -2.34 -0.81 -22.33
CA GLU A 70 -1.16 0.07 -22.38
C GLU A 70 -0.05 -0.43 -21.46
N ARG A 71 1.21 -0.18 -21.84
CA ARG A 71 2.35 -0.34 -20.92
C ARG A 71 2.34 0.80 -19.92
N ASN A 72 2.27 0.42 -18.65
CA ASN A 72 2.10 1.34 -17.55
C ASN A 72 3.26 1.21 -16.57
N MET A 73 3.89 2.34 -16.28
CA MET A 73 4.89 2.43 -15.22
C MET A 73 4.20 2.81 -13.92
N LEU A 74 4.23 1.91 -12.94
CA LEU A 74 3.70 2.14 -11.60
C LEU A 74 4.81 2.71 -10.72
N SER A 75 4.53 3.77 -9.97
CA SER A 75 5.33 4.17 -8.81
C SER A 75 4.69 3.58 -7.56
N ILE A 76 5.43 2.75 -6.83
CA ILE A 76 4.92 2.00 -5.68
C ILE A 76 5.65 2.48 -4.43
N PHE A 77 4.87 2.80 -3.40
CA PHE A 77 5.36 3.22 -2.09
C PHE A 77 4.77 2.33 -1.01
N PHE A 78 5.57 1.98 -0.02
CA PHE A 78 5.12 1.21 1.15
C PHE A 78 6.03 1.47 2.33
N ARG A 79 5.45 1.47 3.54
CA ARG A 79 6.21 1.53 4.79
C ARG A 79 6.14 0.19 5.50
N THR A 80 7.30 -0.34 5.83
CA THR A 80 7.45 -1.56 6.61
C THR A 80 7.06 -1.31 8.07
N GLU A 81 6.39 -2.28 8.70
CA GLU A 81 6.18 -2.25 10.15
C GLU A 81 7.27 -3.06 10.87
N GLN A 82 7.78 -4.10 10.22
CA GLN A 82 8.83 -4.96 10.76
C GLN A 82 10.08 -4.89 9.87
N GLU A 83 11.21 -5.29 10.45
CA GLU A 83 12.42 -5.50 9.65
C GLU A 83 12.29 -6.82 8.88
N VAL A 84 12.62 -6.80 7.60
CA VAL A 84 12.60 -7.97 6.72
C VAL A 84 14.04 -8.40 6.46
N GLY A 85 14.34 -9.67 6.74
CA GLY A 85 15.69 -10.22 6.72
C GLY A 85 16.35 -10.19 8.09
N THR A 86 17.51 -10.83 8.20
CA THR A 86 18.32 -10.88 9.43
C THR A 86 19.76 -10.50 9.14
N ILE A 87 20.58 -10.32 10.17
CA ILE A 87 22.01 -10.03 10.02
C ILE A 87 22.72 -11.11 9.18
N ASP A 88 22.33 -12.37 9.35
CA ASP A 88 22.94 -13.51 8.63
C ASP A 88 22.31 -13.73 7.25
N LYS A 89 21.08 -13.25 7.03
CA LYS A 89 20.32 -13.39 5.78
C LYS A 89 19.69 -12.06 5.42
N VAL A 90 20.51 -11.20 4.84
CA VAL A 90 20.13 -9.82 4.52
C VAL A 90 19.23 -9.72 3.29
N GLU A 91 19.27 -10.70 2.40
CA GLU A 91 18.45 -10.71 1.19
C GLU A 91 16.96 -10.86 1.51
N THR A 92 16.11 -10.15 0.75
CA THR A 92 14.65 -10.21 0.92
C THR A 92 13.95 -10.29 -0.42
N GLU A 93 12.68 -10.68 -0.41
CA GLU A 93 11.81 -10.58 -1.57
C GLU A 93 10.60 -9.67 -1.27
N LEU A 94 10.25 -8.85 -2.25
CA LEU A 94 9.04 -8.03 -2.28
C LEU A 94 8.14 -8.56 -3.40
N TRP A 95 6.91 -8.93 -3.08
CA TRP A 95 5.94 -9.43 -4.05
C TRP A 95 4.85 -8.38 -4.26
N VAL A 96 4.57 -8.04 -5.52
CA VAL A 96 3.46 -7.17 -5.91
C VAL A 96 2.47 -8.00 -6.73
N ASP A 97 1.26 -8.14 -6.22
CA ASP A 97 0.17 -8.82 -6.88
C ASP A 97 -0.75 -7.79 -7.53
N ALA A 98 -0.94 -7.94 -8.83
CA ALA A 98 -1.90 -7.19 -9.60
C ALA A 98 -3.22 -7.96 -9.72
N PRO A 99 -4.34 -7.24 -9.94
CA PRO A 99 -5.62 -7.85 -10.31
C PRO A 99 -5.48 -8.76 -11.53
N SER A 100 -6.43 -9.69 -11.69
CA SER A 100 -6.48 -10.56 -12.87
C SER A 100 -6.38 -9.77 -14.18
N GLU A 101 -5.75 -10.39 -15.19
CA GLU A 101 -5.50 -9.84 -16.54
C GLU A 101 -4.41 -8.77 -16.65
N PHE A 102 -3.89 -8.23 -15.54
CA PHE A 102 -2.63 -7.47 -15.59
C PHE A 102 -1.46 -8.41 -15.82
N ASP A 103 -0.43 -7.94 -16.51
CA ASP A 103 0.73 -8.77 -16.83
C ASP A 103 2.04 -8.01 -16.61
N PHE A 104 2.84 -8.44 -15.64
CA PHE A 104 4.19 -7.94 -15.44
C PHE A 104 5.19 -8.57 -16.44
N GLY A 105 4.80 -9.66 -17.11
CA GLY A 105 5.67 -10.48 -17.93
C GLY A 105 6.61 -11.37 -17.10
N GLN A 106 7.06 -12.49 -17.68
CA GLN A 106 7.95 -13.44 -17.01
C GLN A 106 9.25 -12.79 -16.51
N TYR A 107 9.78 -11.85 -17.29
CA TYR A 107 10.94 -11.03 -16.95
C TYR A 107 10.47 -9.60 -16.72
N CYS A 108 9.91 -9.34 -15.54
CA CYS A 108 9.37 -8.03 -15.21
C CYS A 108 10.46 -6.97 -15.09
N VAL A 109 10.07 -5.71 -15.27
CA VAL A 109 11.00 -4.56 -15.25
C VAL A 109 10.73 -3.74 -14.00
N ALA A 110 11.67 -3.78 -13.06
CA ALA A 110 11.66 -2.95 -11.86
C ALA A 110 12.88 -2.01 -11.87
N SER A 111 12.71 -0.79 -11.38
CA SER A 111 13.79 0.18 -11.25
C SER A 111 13.64 1.02 -9.99
N GLN A 112 14.71 1.66 -9.56
CA GLN A 112 14.62 2.69 -8.51
C GLN A 112 13.71 3.84 -8.97
N LEU A 113 13.19 4.60 -8.01
CA LEU A 113 12.55 5.88 -8.32
C LEU A 113 13.58 6.83 -8.96
N PRO A 114 13.14 7.71 -9.89
CA PRO A 114 14.00 8.77 -10.41
C PRO A 114 14.40 9.74 -9.29
N ASP A 115 15.40 10.60 -9.53
CA ASP A 115 15.83 11.58 -8.52
C ASP A 115 14.75 12.63 -8.19
N THR A 116 13.77 12.80 -9.07
CA THR A 116 12.62 13.69 -8.86
C THR A 116 11.33 12.94 -9.16
N TYR A 117 10.46 12.85 -8.17
CA TYR A 117 9.17 12.18 -8.24
C TYR A 117 8.16 12.89 -7.34
N TYR A 118 6.89 12.70 -7.63
CA TYR A 118 5.81 13.23 -6.80
C TYR A 118 5.45 12.22 -5.71
N ILE A 119 5.48 12.68 -4.46
CA ILE A 119 4.84 12.04 -3.31
C ILE A 119 3.85 13.04 -2.69
N PRO A 120 2.67 12.61 -2.24
CA PRO A 120 1.69 13.52 -1.63
C PRO A 120 2.14 14.16 -0.32
N GLU A 121 3.19 13.67 0.33
CA GLU A 121 3.82 14.30 1.50
C GLU A 121 5.34 14.31 1.39
N GLY A 122 6.00 15.41 1.79
CA GLY A 122 7.46 15.63 1.71
C GLY A 122 8.31 14.76 2.66
N ARG A 123 7.94 13.50 2.83
CA ARG A 123 8.66 12.51 3.63
C ARG A 123 9.80 11.91 2.80
N GLY A 124 10.94 11.67 3.43
CA GLY A 124 12.03 10.95 2.78
C GLY A 124 11.58 9.55 2.39
N THR A 125 11.70 9.20 1.10
CA THR A 125 11.50 7.83 0.62
C THR A 125 12.86 7.20 0.38
N GLU A 126 13.09 6.05 0.99
CA GLU A 126 14.30 5.27 0.80
C GLU A 126 14.23 4.44 -0.49
N ARG A 127 15.39 4.28 -1.12
CA ARG A 127 15.55 3.36 -2.25
C ARG A 127 15.45 1.93 -1.76
N LEU A 128 14.96 1.02 -2.61
CA LEU A 128 15.06 -0.40 -2.27
C LEU A 128 16.54 -0.77 -2.10
N PRO A 129 16.89 -1.59 -1.10
CA PRO A 129 18.25 -2.09 -0.88
C PRO A 129 18.57 -3.14 -1.94
N ALA A 130 18.72 -2.66 -3.17
CA ALA A 130 19.08 -3.38 -4.36
C ALA A 130 20.18 -2.56 -5.06
N GLY A 131 21.04 -3.21 -5.83
CA GLY A 131 21.98 -2.51 -6.70
C GLY A 131 21.25 -1.72 -7.80
N ASP A 132 22.02 -1.19 -8.76
CA ASP A 132 21.45 -0.45 -9.89
C ASP A 132 20.46 -1.29 -10.72
N LEU A 133 20.64 -2.61 -10.72
CA LEU A 133 19.72 -3.57 -11.32
C LEU A 133 18.84 -4.21 -10.24
N ILE A 134 17.54 -3.94 -10.30
CA ILE A 134 16.55 -4.62 -9.47
C ILE A 134 16.12 -5.91 -10.17
N VAL A 135 16.43 -7.05 -9.57
CA VAL A 135 16.05 -8.36 -10.12
C VAL A 135 14.55 -8.56 -9.90
N CYS A 136 13.82 -8.75 -11.00
CA CYS A 136 12.38 -8.94 -11.00
C CYS A 136 12.01 -10.18 -11.81
N THR A 137 11.14 -11.04 -11.29
CA THR A 137 10.59 -12.19 -12.01
C THR A 137 9.08 -12.23 -11.90
N GLY A 138 8.40 -12.39 -13.04
CA GLY A 138 6.95 -12.57 -13.10
C GLY A 138 6.54 -13.98 -12.72
N ALA A 139 5.42 -14.08 -12.00
CA ALA A 139 4.78 -15.33 -11.61
C ALA A 139 3.26 -15.19 -11.71
N LEU A 140 2.57 -16.32 -11.67
CA LEU A 140 1.11 -16.37 -11.52
C LEU A 140 0.78 -16.26 -10.02
N THR A 141 -0.24 -15.48 -9.65
CA THR A 141 -0.72 -15.48 -8.24
C THR A 141 -1.42 -16.80 -7.89
N SER A 142 -2.06 -17.43 -8.87
CA SER A 142 -2.69 -18.75 -8.76
C SER A 142 -2.65 -19.51 -10.09
N PRO A 143 -2.81 -20.85 -10.10
CA PRO A 143 -2.77 -21.65 -11.33
C PRO A 143 -3.83 -21.28 -12.37
N GLU A 144 -4.91 -20.61 -11.96
CA GLU A 144 -6.02 -20.19 -12.84
C GLU A 144 -5.71 -18.88 -13.59
N GLN A 145 -4.64 -18.16 -13.21
CA GLN A 145 -4.27 -16.92 -13.88
C GLN A 145 -3.66 -17.21 -15.26
N LEU A 146 -4.01 -16.37 -16.23
CA LEU A 146 -3.54 -16.47 -17.60
C LEU A 146 -2.36 -15.53 -17.92
N THR A 147 -2.02 -14.65 -16.98
CA THR A 147 -0.98 -13.62 -17.11
C THR A 147 -0.05 -13.65 -15.90
N TYR A 148 1.19 -13.18 -16.04
CA TYR A 148 2.15 -13.06 -14.93
C TYR A 148 1.77 -11.87 -14.05
N ASN A 149 0.70 -12.01 -13.28
CA ASN A 149 0.11 -10.95 -12.46
C ASN A 149 0.74 -10.82 -11.06
N ARG A 150 1.85 -11.51 -10.80
CA ARG A 150 2.71 -11.31 -9.61
C ARG A 150 4.11 -10.93 -10.06
N ALA A 151 4.62 -9.81 -9.58
CA ALA A 151 6.04 -9.47 -9.69
C ALA A 151 6.76 -9.86 -8.40
N LYS A 152 7.83 -10.65 -8.51
CA LYS A 152 8.73 -11.00 -7.40
C LYS A 152 10.03 -10.24 -7.56
N ILE A 153 10.29 -9.31 -6.64
CA ILE A 153 11.42 -8.40 -6.66
C ILE A 153 12.40 -8.84 -5.58
N ARG A 154 13.66 -9.04 -5.94
CA ARG A 154 14.72 -9.41 -5.00
C ARG A 154 15.55 -8.21 -4.60
N THR A 155 15.86 -8.13 -3.32
CA THR A 155 16.78 -7.14 -2.75
C THR A 155 18.09 -7.82 -2.35
N ASN A 156 19.18 -7.06 -2.30
CA ASN A 156 20.48 -7.54 -1.80
C ASN A 156 20.75 -7.09 -0.35
N GLY A 157 19.77 -6.45 0.29
CA GLY A 157 19.82 -6.03 1.68
C GLY A 157 18.46 -6.04 2.36
N ARG A 158 18.48 -5.81 3.67
CA ARG A 158 17.31 -5.86 4.54
C ARG A 158 16.38 -4.68 4.29
N LEU A 159 15.09 -4.92 4.36
CA LEU A 159 14.12 -3.82 4.49
C LEU A 159 14.05 -3.47 5.98
N LEU A 160 14.48 -2.27 6.32
CA LEU A 160 14.52 -1.80 7.71
C LEU A 160 13.11 -1.56 8.23
N ARG A 161 12.93 -1.69 9.54
CA ARG A 161 11.66 -1.40 10.21
C ARG A 161 11.27 0.08 10.05
N GLU A 162 9.96 0.36 10.00
CA GLU A 162 9.37 1.70 10.01
C GLU A 162 9.88 2.62 8.89
N THR A 163 10.38 2.04 7.80
CA THR A 163 11.04 2.75 6.71
C THR A 163 10.13 2.81 5.49
N LEU A 164 9.96 4.00 4.92
CA LEU A 164 9.19 4.22 3.70
C LEU A 164 10.08 3.94 2.50
N TYR A 165 9.74 2.93 1.72
CA TYR A 165 10.43 2.57 0.49
C TYR A 165 9.63 2.97 -0.74
N GLY A 166 10.34 3.19 -1.84
CA GLY A 166 9.70 3.46 -3.13
C GLY A 166 10.51 2.96 -4.33
N PHE A 167 9.80 2.49 -5.36
CA PHE A 167 10.39 1.98 -6.59
C PHE A 167 9.39 2.07 -7.76
N ARG A 168 9.85 1.74 -8.97
CA ARG A 168 9.00 1.64 -10.15
C ARG A 168 8.88 0.21 -10.65
N LEU A 169 7.71 -0.11 -11.19
CA LEU A 169 7.40 -1.42 -11.76
C LEU A 169 6.59 -1.24 -13.05
N GLU A 170 7.07 -1.81 -14.15
CA GLU A 170 6.32 -1.84 -15.41
C GLU A 170 5.28 -2.96 -15.39
N VAL A 171 4.07 -2.65 -15.83
CA VAL A 171 2.98 -3.62 -16.01
C VAL A 171 2.25 -3.35 -17.32
N LEU A 172 1.80 -4.40 -17.99
CA LEU A 172 0.79 -4.29 -19.05
C LEU A 172 -0.59 -4.22 -18.40
N ASN A 173 -1.30 -3.12 -18.65
CA ASN A 173 -2.67 -2.94 -18.17
C ASN A 173 -3.59 -4.03 -18.74
N ALA A 174 -4.57 -4.45 -17.94
CA ALA A 174 -5.57 -5.44 -18.37
C ALA A 174 -6.32 -5.03 -19.66
N GLN A 175 -6.94 -6.00 -20.33
CA GLN A 175 -7.63 -5.80 -21.61
C GLN A 175 -9.08 -5.33 -21.46
N ARG A 176 -9.60 -5.28 -20.23
CA ARG A 176 -10.92 -4.73 -19.92
C ARG A 176 -10.98 -4.25 -18.48
N TYR A 177 -11.84 -3.27 -18.24
CA TYR A 177 -12.14 -2.84 -16.88
C TYR A 177 -13.02 -3.88 -16.19
N ILE A 178 -12.60 -4.29 -14.99
CA ILE A 178 -13.42 -5.06 -14.05
C ILE A 178 -13.32 -4.38 -12.68
N ARG A 179 -14.43 -4.35 -11.92
CA ARG A 179 -14.47 -3.59 -10.66
C ARG A 179 -13.43 -4.06 -9.64
N SER A 180 -13.10 -5.35 -9.60
CA SER A 180 -12.10 -5.91 -8.69
C SER A 180 -10.71 -5.29 -8.84
N GLN A 181 -10.42 -4.59 -9.95
CA GLN A 181 -9.18 -3.84 -10.12
C GLN A 181 -8.99 -2.79 -9.02
N LEU A 182 -10.08 -2.23 -8.50
CA LEU A 182 -10.04 -1.20 -7.46
C LEU A 182 -9.68 -1.76 -6.07
N ASP A 183 -9.66 -3.09 -5.90
CA ASP A 183 -9.58 -3.76 -4.60
C ASP A 183 -8.58 -4.91 -4.50
N ALA A 184 -7.99 -5.35 -5.62
CA ALA A 184 -7.25 -6.60 -5.69
C ALA A 184 -5.71 -6.44 -5.74
N TRP A 185 -5.20 -5.22 -5.66
CA TRP A 185 -3.75 -4.99 -5.56
C TRP A 185 -3.23 -5.42 -4.19
N ARG A 186 -2.13 -6.17 -4.12
CA ARG A 186 -1.49 -6.54 -2.84
C ARG A 186 0.01 -6.40 -2.91
N ILE A 187 0.62 -6.09 -1.77
CA ILE A 187 2.06 -6.04 -1.59
C ILE A 187 2.42 -6.89 -0.38
N TRP A 188 3.48 -7.69 -0.52
CA TRP A 188 3.95 -8.60 0.51
C TRP A 188 5.46 -8.54 0.60
N THR A 189 6.01 -8.66 1.79
CA THR A 189 7.45 -8.82 2.00
C THR A 189 7.75 -10.21 2.54
N TYR A 190 8.87 -10.77 2.09
CA TYR A 190 9.33 -12.09 2.45
C TYR A 190 10.81 -12.05 2.77
N THR A 191 11.24 -12.90 3.70
CA THR A 191 12.66 -13.22 3.82
C THR A 191 13.12 -14.05 2.61
N VAL A 192 14.44 -14.12 2.38
CA VAL A 192 15.00 -14.99 1.32
C VAL A 192 14.60 -16.47 1.43
N ASP A 193 14.28 -16.93 2.64
CA ASP A 193 13.81 -18.31 2.88
C ASP A 193 12.31 -18.49 2.54
N GLY A 194 11.63 -17.44 2.06
CA GLY A 194 10.21 -17.46 1.71
C GLY A 194 9.26 -17.32 2.89
N ALA A 195 9.73 -16.87 4.06
CA ALA A 195 8.85 -16.57 5.19
C ALA A 195 8.23 -15.18 5.01
N GLY A 196 6.91 -15.09 4.96
CA GLY A 196 6.19 -13.81 4.88
C GLY A 196 6.37 -13.00 6.17
N VAL A 197 6.66 -11.70 6.02
CA VAL A 197 6.91 -10.79 7.14
C VAL A 197 5.80 -9.76 7.24
N ASP A 198 5.68 -8.86 6.26
CA ASP A 198 4.64 -7.84 6.21
C ASP A 198 3.75 -8.02 4.97
N GLY A 199 2.50 -7.56 5.07
CA GLY A 199 1.56 -7.59 3.96
C GLY A 199 0.53 -6.47 3.99
N THR A 200 0.04 -6.09 2.82
CA THR A 200 -1.12 -5.19 2.71
C THR A 200 -2.39 -5.91 3.19
N PHE A 201 -3.01 -5.39 4.24
CA PHE A 201 -4.34 -5.85 4.68
C PHE A 201 -5.45 -5.33 3.75
N GLU A 202 -5.37 -4.05 3.37
CA GLU A 202 -6.25 -3.39 2.41
C GLU A 202 -5.51 -3.18 1.09
N THR A 203 -6.24 -2.96 -0.01
CA THR A 203 -5.62 -2.63 -1.29
C THR A 203 -4.79 -1.34 -1.15
N PRO A 204 -3.59 -1.26 -1.75
CA PRO A 204 -2.86 -0.01 -1.86
C PRO A 204 -3.72 1.06 -2.53
N GLY A 205 -3.77 2.24 -1.91
CA GLY A 205 -4.54 3.37 -2.41
C GLY A 205 -3.89 4.00 -3.63
N PHE A 206 -4.70 4.59 -4.50
CA PHE A 206 -4.18 5.47 -5.56
C PHE A 206 -3.96 6.90 -5.06
N ASN A 207 -4.82 7.37 -4.16
CA ASN A 207 -4.75 8.72 -3.58
C ASN A 207 -4.51 8.61 -2.08
N GLU A 208 -3.33 9.04 -1.61
CA GLU A 208 -2.95 9.01 -0.20
C GLU A 208 -3.92 9.80 0.69
N LYS A 209 -4.50 10.89 0.19
CA LYS A 209 -5.44 11.72 0.95
C LYS A 209 -6.84 11.08 1.06
N ALA A 210 -7.12 10.04 0.28
CA ALA A 210 -8.37 9.31 0.40
C ALA A 210 -8.27 8.32 1.57
N PRO A 211 -9.31 8.19 2.42
CA PRO A 211 -9.34 7.15 3.45
C PRO A 211 -9.14 5.77 2.81
N THR A 212 -8.29 4.94 3.40
CA THR A 212 -8.10 3.56 2.95
C THR A 212 -9.40 2.77 3.10
N GLY A 213 -9.68 1.89 2.13
CA GLY A 213 -10.90 1.10 2.12
C GLY A 213 -11.22 0.50 0.75
N PRO A 214 -12.43 -0.02 0.55
CA PRO A 214 -12.88 -0.53 -0.73
C PRO A 214 -12.92 0.56 -1.82
N ASP A 215 -12.68 0.16 -3.06
CA ASP A 215 -12.66 0.99 -4.26
C ASP A 215 -11.63 2.16 -4.22
N THR A 216 -10.58 2.04 -3.39
CA THR A 216 -9.56 3.11 -3.19
C THR A 216 -8.31 2.97 -4.05
N SER A 217 -8.09 1.80 -4.65
CA SER A 217 -7.03 1.62 -5.64
C SER A 217 -7.45 2.21 -6.99
N PHE A 218 -6.76 1.82 -8.05
CA PHE A 218 -7.07 2.27 -9.41
C PHE A 218 -7.56 1.13 -10.31
N GLY A 219 -8.31 1.52 -11.32
CA GLY A 219 -8.73 0.64 -12.41
C GLY A 219 -8.41 1.28 -13.74
N ILE A 220 -8.45 0.49 -14.80
CA ILE A 220 -8.14 0.97 -16.14
C ILE A 220 -9.36 1.64 -16.78
N TYR A 221 -9.13 2.51 -17.74
CA TYR A 221 -10.14 3.13 -18.58
C TYR A 221 -10.12 2.51 -19.98
N LEU A 222 -11.32 2.43 -20.57
CA LEU A 222 -11.54 1.87 -21.91
C LEU A 222 -10.74 2.58 -23.02
N LYS A 223 -10.29 3.80 -22.78
CA LYS A 223 -9.44 4.55 -23.70
C LYS A 223 -8.51 5.47 -22.92
N SER A 224 -7.22 5.40 -23.20
CA SER A 224 -6.28 6.44 -22.79
C SER A 224 -6.62 7.72 -23.54
N MET A 225 -6.89 8.82 -22.85
CA MET A 225 -7.02 10.12 -23.49
C MET A 225 -5.61 10.69 -23.66
N PRO A 226 -5.14 10.96 -24.89
CA PRO A 226 -3.85 11.59 -25.07
C PRO A 226 -3.86 12.97 -24.40
N PRO A 227 -2.73 13.47 -23.87
CA PRO A 227 -2.67 14.76 -23.17
C PRO A 227 -3.24 15.94 -23.97
N SER A 228 -3.22 15.87 -25.30
CA SER A 228 -3.83 16.87 -26.19
C SER A 228 -5.37 16.87 -26.23
N SER A 229 -6.00 15.76 -25.83
CA SER A 229 -7.46 15.62 -25.77
C SER A 229 -8.07 16.19 -24.49
N PHE A 230 -7.23 16.47 -23.48
CA PHE A 230 -7.64 16.95 -22.18
C PHE A 230 -6.60 17.93 -21.64
N GLN A 231 -6.82 19.22 -21.85
CA GLN A 231 -5.93 20.27 -21.32
C GLN A 231 -6.49 20.83 -20.01
N VAL A 232 -5.63 20.86 -19.00
CA VAL A 232 -5.86 21.55 -17.72
C VAL A 232 -4.73 22.56 -17.56
N SER A 233 -5.07 23.84 -17.49
CA SER A 233 -4.12 24.90 -17.17
C SER A 233 -4.31 25.37 -15.74
N PHE A 234 -3.20 25.54 -15.03
CA PHE A 234 -3.17 26.07 -13.67
C PHE A 234 -2.78 27.56 -13.75
N ALA A 235 -3.63 28.44 -13.21
CA ALA A 235 -3.33 29.87 -13.16
C ALA A 235 -2.28 30.21 -12.07
N ASP A 236 -2.25 29.43 -10.99
CA ASP A 236 -1.34 29.60 -9.87
C ASP A 236 -0.83 28.24 -9.39
N LEU A 237 0.50 28.09 -9.32
CA LEU A 237 1.20 26.88 -8.86
C LEU A 237 1.93 27.12 -7.53
N ARG A 238 1.73 28.28 -6.89
CA ARG A 238 2.40 28.59 -5.63
C ARG A 238 1.87 27.68 -4.51
N PRO A 239 2.74 27.08 -3.69
CA PRO A 239 2.32 26.31 -2.53
C PRO A 239 1.65 27.23 -1.50
N SER A 240 0.57 26.75 -0.86
CA SER A 240 -0.03 27.42 0.29
C SER A 240 0.96 27.42 1.45
N VAL A 241 1.29 28.61 1.95
CA VAL A 241 2.19 28.78 3.11
C VAL A 241 1.35 28.67 4.39
N ASP A 242 1.92 28.08 5.45
CA ASP A 242 1.26 28.00 6.76
C ASP A 242 0.74 29.38 7.20
N GLY A 243 -0.53 29.43 7.58
CA GLY A 243 -1.21 30.67 7.99
C GLY A 243 -1.81 31.51 6.85
N THR A 244 -1.70 31.07 5.60
CA THR A 244 -2.41 31.68 4.45
C THR A 244 -3.62 30.83 4.02
N PRO A 245 -4.69 31.46 3.53
CA PRO A 245 -5.81 30.72 2.95
C PRO A 245 -5.34 29.86 1.76
N PRO A 246 -5.95 28.68 1.54
CA PRO A 246 -5.58 27.80 0.42
C PRO A 246 -5.59 28.55 -0.91
N THR A 247 -4.61 28.27 -1.77
CA THR A 247 -4.60 28.80 -3.13
C THR A 247 -5.73 28.16 -3.92
N GLU A 248 -6.73 28.96 -4.29
CA GLU A 248 -7.82 28.51 -5.14
C GLU A 248 -7.31 28.24 -6.55
N ILE A 249 -7.38 26.99 -6.98
CA ILE A 249 -7.09 26.60 -8.35
C ILE A 249 -8.38 26.55 -9.14
N THR A 250 -8.51 27.48 -10.07
CA THR A 250 -9.60 27.46 -11.03
C THR A 250 -9.26 26.56 -12.21
N PHE A 251 -10.02 25.48 -12.38
CA PHE A 251 -9.91 24.55 -13.50
C PHE A 251 -10.67 25.07 -14.71
N LEU A 252 -10.08 25.97 -15.50
CA LEU A 252 -10.72 26.50 -16.70
C LEU A 252 -9.74 26.75 -17.85
N PRO A 253 -10.17 26.54 -19.11
CA PRO A 253 -11.31 25.73 -19.55
C PRO A 253 -10.94 24.24 -19.63
N ILE A 254 -11.85 23.35 -19.20
CA ILE A 254 -11.74 21.93 -19.55
C ILE A 254 -12.17 21.79 -21.01
N ILE A 255 -11.18 21.73 -21.91
CA ILE A 255 -11.42 21.54 -23.34
C ILE A 255 -11.34 20.05 -23.65
N VAL A 256 -12.49 19.47 -24.00
CA VAL A 256 -12.55 18.11 -24.53
C VAL A 256 -12.56 18.20 -26.05
N SER A 257 -11.43 17.83 -26.66
CA SER A 257 -11.19 17.99 -28.11
C SER A 257 -11.88 16.93 -28.97
N VAL A 258 -12.61 16.00 -28.35
CA VAL A 258 -13.28 14.87 -29.01
C VAL A 258 -14.70 14.72 -28.46
N PRO A 259 -15.73 14.49 -29.31
CA PRO A 259 -17.08 14.22 -28.83
C PRO A 259 -17.08 13.02 -27.88
N MET A 260 -17.52 13.22 -26.62
CA MET A 260 -17.61 12.14 -25.64
C MET A 260 -18.93 12.18 -24.87
N SER A 261 -19.46 11.00 -24.53
CA SER A 261 -20.67 10.82 -23.72
C SER A 261 -20.38 10.04 -22.43
N ARG A 262 -19.16 10.14 -21.92
CA ARG A 262 -18.66 9.35 -20.78
C ARG A 262 -18.27 10.27 -19.63
N ALA A 263 -18.34 9.76 -18.41
CA ALA A 263 -17.88 10.49 -17.23
C ALA A 263 -16.35 10.64 -17.26
N VAL A 264 -15.87 11.84 -16.97
CA VAL A 264 -14.45 12.14 -16.75
C VAL A 264 -14.23 12.27 -15.24
N ARG A 265 -13.18 11.63 -14.72
CA ARG A 265 -12.76 11.82 -13.34
C ARG A 265 -11.51 12.69 -13.34
N ILE A 266 -11.59 13.83 -12.65
CA ILE A 266 -10.44 14.72 -12.41
C ILE A 266 -10.02 14.50 -10.97
N LEU A 267 -8.74 14.25 -10.77
CA LEU A 267 -8.16 14.04 -9.44
C LEU A 267 -7.23 15.21 -9.18
N ALA A 268 -7.36 15.83 -8.00
CA ALA A 268 -6.44 16.88 -7.58
C ALA A 268 -5.03 16.29 -7.51
N PRO A 269 -3.99 16.99 -8.01
CA PRO A 269 -2.63 16.50 -7.88
C PRO A 269 -2.24 16.31 -6.40
N ALA A 270 -1.22 15.50 -6.17
CA ALA A 270 -0.56 15.37 -4.88
C ALA A 270 -0.30 16.75 -4.24
N GLY A 271 -0.69 16.94 -2.97
CA GLY A 271 -0.60 18.21 -2.26
C GLY A 271 -1.84 19.12 -2.33
N TYR A 272 -2.73 18.95 -3.32
CA TYR A 272 -3.94 19.76 -3.49
C TYR A 272 -5.18 19.12 -2.84
N ILE A 273 -6.23 19.91 -2.58
CA ILE A 273 -7.52 19.47 -2.02
C ILE A 273 -8.63 20.10 -2.90
N TRP A 274 -9.70 19.35 -3.17
CA TRP A 274 -10.90 19.84 -3.87
C TRP A 274 -11.79 20.70 -2.97
#